data_AF-A0A5J4XCW5-F1
#
_entry.id   AF-A0A5J4XCW5-F1
#
_cell.length_a   1.000
_cell.length_b   1.000
_cell.length_c   1.000
_cell.angle_alpha   90.00
_cell.angle_beta   90.00
_cell.angle_gamma   90.00
#
_symmetry.space_group_name_H-M   'P 1'
#
loop_
_entity.id
_entity.type
_entity.pdbx_description
1 polymer ?
#
loop_
_entity_poly.entity_id
_entity_poly.type
_entity_poly.pdbx_seq_one_letter_code
_entity_poly.pdbx_strand_id
1 'polypeptide(L)'
;MPRDTGPFKIREQVLVAYTDKHYEAKVTKAEKRGDLWWYHIHYPGWNKKFDEWVEAPGLVKFDPRLVNVKESSVAPEVSADVDQASEDIRHHEGSVPPSQSGQSQHQPPARQKQQEAEKRPKKRAKKSEDAPHASWDSDQSSQMEFELPLRLKQILLGEYESIFRSDHLPALPQKPCVADILSQYVDQSNSEGLDFEQEVADGLQMYFDKSLQHVLLYQEEQNLSKQISFPDGTLPSSLYGGNHLLRLLVKLPEILPTQTLSAASQDRLQAGLVDFIVFLEDNASHFFHVGMDE
;
A
#
# COMPACT_ATOMS: atom_id res chain seq x y z
N MET A 1 -1.69 30.86 -19.81
CA MET A 1 -2.82 29.94 -20.00
C MET A 1 -2.51 28.66 -19.25
N PRO A 2 -3.41 28.12 -18.41
CA PRO A 2 -3.29 26.74 -17.94
C PRO A 2 -3.17 25.84 -19.17
N ARG A 3 -2.21 24.92 -19.19
CA ARG A 3 -2.16 23.89 -20.24
C ARG A 3 -3.42 23.05 -20.10
N ASP A 4 -4.15 22.84 -21.19
CA ASP A 4 -5.24 21.87 -21.21
C ASP A 4 -4.65 20.49 -20.90
N THR A 5 -5.20 19.84 -19.88
CA THR A 5 -4.79 18.51 -19.44
C THR A 5 -5.93 17.51 -19.58
N GLY A 6 -7.03 17.88 -20.26
CA GLY A 6 -8.18 17.00 -20.45
C GLY A 6 -9.03 16.84 -19.17
N PRO A 7 -9.62 15.65 -18.95
CA PRO A 7 -10.51 15.36 -17.83
C PRO A 7 -9.97 15.63 -16.42
N PHE A 8 -8.66 15.47 -16.21
CA PHE A 8 -8.01 15.62 -14.91
C PHE A 8 -6.87 16.63 -14.98
N LYS A 9 -6.61 17.35 -13.88
CA LYS A 9 -5.56 18.37 -13.79
C LYS A 9 -4.30 17.83 -13.14
N ILE A 10 -3.15 18.37 -13.54
CA ILE A 10 -1.89 18.10 -12.84
C ILE A 10 -2.03 18.57 -11.38
N ARG A 11 -1.61 17.70 -10.44
CA ARG A 11 -1.77 17.77 -8.98
C ARG A 11 -3.17 17.45 -8.45
N GLU A 12 -4.14 17.12 -9.29
CA GLU A 12 -5.46 16.64 -8.86
C GLU A 12 -5.34 15.28 -8.18
N GLN A 13 -6.11 15.10 -7.10
CA GLN A 13 -6.32 13.80 -6.47
C GLN A 13 -7.36 13.03 -7.29
N VAL A 14 -7.06 11.77 -7.56
CA VAL A 14 -7.88 10.85 -8.34
C VAL A 14 -7.91 9.49 -7.64
N LEU A 15 -8.85 8.65 -8.06
CA LEU A 15 -8.94 7.26 -7.64
C LEU A 15 -8.55 6.37 -8.81
N VAL A 16 -7.74 5.36 -8.52
CA VAL A 16 -7.39 4.30 -9.46
C VAL A 16 -8.16 3.06 -9.04
N ALA A 17 -9.02 2.57 -9.93
CA ALA A 17 -9.69 1.30 -9.72
C ALA A 17 -8.67 0.15 -9.88
N TYR A 18 -8.65 -0.76 -8.92
CA TYR A 18 -7.88 -1.99 -8.96
C TYR A 18 -8.72 -3.08 -8.34
N THR A 19 -8.95 -4.16 -9.10
CA THR A 19 -9.97 -5.18 -8.81
C THR A 19 -11.34 -4.53 -8.55
N ASP A 20 -11.87 -4.68 -7.36
CA ASP A 20 -13.12 -4.17 -6.81
C ASP A 20 -12.92 -2.91 -5.94
N LYS A 21 -11.66 -2.50 -5.75
CA LYS A 21 -11.25 -1.46 -4.81
C LYS A 21 -10.75 -0.19 -5.51
N HIS A 22 -10.75 0.92 -4.79
CA HIS A 22 -10.23 2.19 -5.30
C HIS A 22 -9.12 2.74 -4.40
N TYR A 23 -8.00 3.10 -5.04
CA TYR A 23 -6.82 3.61 -4.36
C TYR A 23 -6.60 5.08 -4.71
N GLU A 24 -6.31 5.89 -3.70
CA GLU A 24 -5.99 7.30 -3.90
C GLU A 24 -4.65 7.45 -4.64
N ALA A 25 -4.64 8.31 -5.65
CA ALA A 25 -3.45 8.69 -6.40
C ALA A 25 -3.46 10.20 -6.72
N LYS A 26 -2.30 10.72 -7.11
CA LYS A 26 -2.13 12.11 -7.53
C LYS A 26 -1.61 12.19 -8.95
N VAL A 27 -2.27 12.99 -9.78
CA VAL A 27 -1.80 13.26 -11.15
C VAL A 27 -0.53 14.09 -11.08
N THR A 28 0.55 13.62 -11.69
CA THR A 28 1.85 14.32 -11.74
C THR A 28 2.14 14.88 -13.12
N LYS A 29 1.72 14.18 -14.19
CA LYS A 29 1.81 14.63 -15.59
C LYS A 29 0.56 14.22 -16.36
N ALA A 30 0.29 14.92 -17.45
CA ALA A 30 -0.77 14.60 -18.40
C ALA A 30 -0.20 14.69 -19.82
N GLU A 31 -0.54 13.72 -20.65
CA GLU A 31 -0.11 13.62 -22.04
C GLU A 31 -1.26 13.11 -22.90
N LYS A 32 -1.49 13.73 -24.06
CA LYS A 32 -2.47 13.24 -25.03
C LYS A 32 -1.76 12.31 -26.01
N ARG A 33 -2.15 11.03 -26.06
CA ARG A 33 -1.61 10.02 -26.99
C ARG A 33 -2.73 9.58 -27.94
N GLY A 34 -2.69 10.06 -29.18
CA GLY A 34 -3.81 9.93 -30.10
C GLY A 34 -5.04 10.68 -29.60
N ASP A 35 -6.17 9.99 -29.48
CA ASP A 35 -7.43 10.56 -29.00
C ASP A 35 -7.66 10.37 -27.49
N LEU A 36 -6.80 9.60 -26.81
CA LEU A 36 -6.90 9.32 -25.39
C LEU A 36 -5.91 10.16 -24.56
N TRP A 37 -6.37 10.57 -23.39
CA TRP A 37 -5.52 11.20 -22.37
C TRP A 37 -4.89 10.14 -21.49
N TRP A 38 -3.59 10.27 -21.28
CA TRP A 38 -2.79 9.47 -20.38
C TRP A 38 -2.28 10.35 -19.24
N TYR A 39 -2.30 9.80 -18.03
CA TYR A 39 -1.88 10.50 -16.83
C TYR A 39 -0.80 9.72 -16.12
N HIS A 40 0.29 10.39 -15.79
CA HIS A 40 1.32 9.83 -14.92
C HIS A 40 0.86 10.05 -13.49
N ILE A 41 0.61 8.97 -12.76
CA ILE A 41 0.07 9.01 -11.40
C ILE A 41 1.13 8.63 -10.38
N HIS A 42 0.99 9.16 -9.17
CA HIS A 42 1.79 8.81 -8.01
C HIS A 42 0.85 8.40 -6.88
N TYR A 43 1.06 7.22 -6.32
CA TYR A 43 0.33 6.75 -5.15
C TYR A 43 0.97 7.35 -3.88
N PRO A 44 0.24 8.13 -3.06
CA PRO A 44 0.77 8.68 -1.83
C PRO A 44 1.41 7.60 -0.95
N GLY A 45 2.64 7.86 -0.54
CA GLY A 45 3.47 6.92 0.23
C GLY A 45 4.26 5.94 -0.63
N TRP A 46 3.85 5.61 -1.85
CA TRP A 46 4.62 4.66 -2.64
C TRP A 46 5.92 5.29 -3.14
N ASN A 47 6.95 4.48 -3.35
CA ASN A 47 8.17 4.94 -4.00
C ASN A 47 7.86 5.38 -5.45
N LYS A 48 8.46 6.49 -5.91
CA LYS A 48 8.29 7.02 -7.28
C LYS A 48 8.60 6.04 -8.40
N LYS A 49 9.38 4.97 -8.13
CA LYS A 49 9.63 3.89 -9.10
C LYS A 49 8.36 3.14 -9.51
N PHE A 50 7.28 3.24 -8.73
CA PHE A 50 5.97 2.67 -9.01
C PHE A 50 4.98 3.67 -9.61
N ASP A 51 5.44 4.89 -9.91
CA ASP A 51 4.61 5.81 -10.67
C ASP A 51 4.37 5.23 -12.06
N GLU A 52 3.12 5.26 -12.52
CA GLU A 52 2.72 4.63 -13.78
C GLU A 52 1.89 5.57 -14.64
N TRP A 53 1.77 5.22 -15.92
CA TRP A 53 0.88 5.90 -16.86
C TRP A 53 -0.45 5.14 -16.95
N VAL A 54 -1.54 5.81 -16.60
CA VAL A 54 -2.91 5.26 -16.69
C VAL A 54 -3.73 6.06 -17.68
N GLU A 55 -4.56 5.37 -18.46
CA GLU A 55 -5.52 6.02 -19.36
C GLU A 55 -6.65 6.70 -18.59
N ALA A 56 -7.21 7.77 -19.15
CA ALA A 56 -8.33 8.49 -18.55
C ALA A 56 -9.50 7.59 -18.09
N PRO A 57 -9.90 6.53 -18.83
CA PRO A 57 -10.97 5.63 -18.38
C PRO A 57 -10.62 4.81 -17.13
N GLY A 58 -9.34 4.58 -16.85
CA GLY A 58 -8.88 3.88 -15.63
C GLY A 58 -8.82 4.76 -14.39
N LEU A 59 -9.14 6.06 -14.52
CA LEU A 59 -9.15 7.02 -13.43
C LEU A 59 -10.56 7.48 -13.13
N VAL A 60 -10.86 7.58 -11.83
CA VAL A 60 -12.10 8.11 -11.30
C VAL A 60 -11.78 9.41 -10.55
N LYS A 61 -12.70 10.38 -10.60
CA LYS A 61 -12.55 11.59 -9.78
C LYS A 61 -12.56 11.23 -8.31
N PHE A 62 -11.78 11.96 -7.52
CA PHE A 62 -11.74 11.72 -6.09
C PHE A 62 -13.12 11.93 -5.45
N ASP A 63 -13.65 10.85 -4.89
CA ASP A 63 -14.83 10.83 -4.02
C ASP A 63 -14.44 10.08 -2.74
N PRO A 64 -14.44 10.75 -1.57
CA PRO A 64 -14.09 10.13 -0.30
C PRO A 64 -14.88 8.85 0.03
N ARG A 65 -16.08 8.68 -0.54
CA ARG A 65 -16.94 7.51 -0.31
C ARG A 65 -16.51 6.27 -1.11
N LEU A 66 -15.71 6.46 -2.15
CA LEU A 66 -15.20 5.39 -3.00
C LEU A 66 -13.83 4.90 -2.56
N VAL A 67 -13.07 5.72 -1.82
CA VAL A 67 -11.84 5.27 -1.15
C VAL A 67 -12.22 4.09 -0.25
N ASN A 68 -11.37 3.06 -0.18
CA ASN A 68 -11.54 1.89 0.67
C ASN A 68 -11.67 2.27 2.17
N VAL A 69 -12.81 2.83 2.56
CA VAL A 69 -13.19 3.24 3.90
C VAL A 69 -14.00 2.11 4.51
N LYS A 70 -13.55 1.66 5.67
CA LYS A 70 -14.24 0.72 6.56
C LYS A 70 -15.66 1.20 6.85
N GLU A 71 -16.67 0.61 6.23
CA GLU A 71 -18.03 0.70 6.75
C GLU A 71 -18.28 -0.48 7.70
N SER A 72 -17.72 -0.32 8.90
CA SER A 72 -18.35 -0.85 10.10
C SER A 72 -19.77 -0.30 10.17
N SER A 73 -20.75 -1.21 10.19
CA SER A 73 -22.15 -1.02 10.55
C SER A 73 -23.00 -0.09 9.69
N VAL A 74 -23.61 -0.65 8.65
CA VAL A 74 -24.93 -0.18 8.19
C VAL A 74 -25.95 -1.25 8.56
N ALA A 75 -26.71 -0.98 9.62
CA ALA A 75 -27.91 -1.72 9.97
C ALA A 75 -28.87 -1.73 8.77
N PRO A 76 -29.61 -2.82 8.52
CA PRO A 76 -30.53 -2.86 7.38
C PRO A 76 -31.67 -1.87 7.60
N GLU A 77 -31.73 -0.83 6.78
CA GLU A 77 -32.92 0.00 6.63
C GLU A 77 -34.01 -0.86 5.98
N VAL A 78 -34.93 -1.33 6.82
CA VAL A 78 -36.20 -1.93 6.38
C VAL A 78 -37.13 -0.82 5.92
N SER A 79 -37.45 -0.85 4.64
CA SER A 79 -38.53 -0.07 4.03
C SER A 79 -39.89 -0.53 4.57
N ALA A 80 -40.65 0.39 5.18
CA ALA A 80 -42.10 0.25 5.35
C ALA A 80 -42.75 1.65 5.33
N ASP A 81 -43.36 1.98 4.20
CA ASP A 81 -44.44 2.97 4.11
C ASP A 81 -45.69 2.41 4.81
N VAL A 82 -46.47 3.27 5.49
CA VAL A 82 -47.93 3.49 5.32
C VAL A 82 -48.47 4.39 6.46
N ASP A 83 -48.99 5.54 6.01
CA ASP A 83 -50.09 6.41 6.47
C ASP A 83 -50.75 6.36 7.87
N GLN A 84 -50.89 7.60 8.39
CA GLN A 84 -52.08 8.30 8.92
C GLN A 84 -52.58 8.18 10.38
N ALA A 85 -52.76 9.39 10.94
CA ALA A 85 -53.78 9.87 11.89
C ALA A 85 -53.72 9.31 13.33
N SER A 86 -54.02 10.04 14.41
CA SER A 86 -54.46 11.41 14.69
C SER A 86 -54.54 11.54 16.24
N GLU A 87 -54.70 12.77 16.74
CA GLU A 87 -55.17 13.12 18.10
C GLU A 87 -54.19 12.86 19.28
N ASP A 88 -54.15 13.61 20.38
CA ASP A 88 -54.56 14.95 20.82
C ASP A 88 -53.99 15.06 22.28
N ILE A 89 -54.15 16.21 22.94
CA ILE A 89 -54.02 16.43 24.41
C ILE A 89 -52.64 16.87 24.96
N ARG A 90 -52.41 18.19 24.85
CA ARG A 90 -52.21 19.24 25.90
C ARG A 90 -51.58 18.92 27.28
N HIS A 91 -50.91 19.99 27.76
CA HIS A 91 -50.55 20.42 29.14
C HIS A 91 -49.10 20.13 29.58
N HIS A 92 -48.33 21.02 30.23
CA HIS A 92 -48.42 22.44 30.63
C HIS A 92 -47.08 22.76 31.32
N GLU A 93 -46.55 23.99 31.14
CA GLU A 93 -45.56 24.71 31.98
C GLU A 93 -44.23 24.03 32.39
N GLY A 94 -43.10 24.71 32.52
CA GLY A 94 -42.85 26.13 32.57
C GLY A 94 -41.48 26.37 33.22
N SER A 95 -40.95 27.56 32.94
CA SER A 95 -40.02 28.32 33.79
C SER A 95 -38.52 28.00 33.75
N VAL A 96 -37.82 29.07 33.39
CA VAL A 96 -36.37 29.27 33.27
C VAL A 96 -35.77 29.72 34.64
N PRO A 97 -34.46 30.02 34.74
CA PRO A 97 -33.51 29.53 35.75
C PRO A 97 -33.42 30.44 37.01
N PRO A 98 -32.43 30.30 37.93
CA PRO A 98 -31.22 31.13 37.77
C PRO A 98 -29.89 30.68 38.48
N SER A 99 -28.77 31.13 37.90
CA SER A 99 -27.66 31.89 38.51
C SER A 99 -26.56 31.31 39.46
N GLN A 100 -25.32 31.69 39.08
CA GLN A 100 -24.17 32.21 39.89
C GLN A 100 -23.29 31.19 40.65
N SER A 101 -21.95 31.32 40.80
CA SER A 101 -20.96 32.42 40.61
C SER A 101 -19.50 31.92 40.83
N GLY A 102 -18.50 32.72 40.40
CA GLY A 102 -17.07 32.72 40.86
C GLY A 102 -16.03 32.56 39.72
N GLN A 103 -15.40 33.60 39.12
CA GLN A 103 -14.23 34.44 39.55
C GLN A 103 -13.05 33.62 40.13
N SER A 104 -11.80 33.66 39.60
CA SER A 104 -10.85 34.80 39.47
C SER A 104 -9.69 34.48 38.50
N GLN A 105 -9.31 35.34 37.54
CA GLN A 105 -8.12 36.22 37.48
C GLN A 105 -6.82 35.79 38.24
N HIS A 106 -5.70 35.62 37.51
CA HIS A 106 -4.47 36.43 37.65
C HIS A 106 -3.37 36.10 36.60
N GLN A 107 -2.76 37.18 36.10
CA GLN A 107 -1.46 37.37 35.42
C GLN A 107 -0.70 38.43 36.28
N PRO A 108 0.54 38.88 35.98
CA PRO A 108 1.77 38.28 35.42
C PRO A 108 2.97 38.61 36.40
N PRO A 109 4.27 38.86 36.06
CA PRO A 109 4.83 39.71 34.98
C PRO A 109 6.14 39.23 34.30
N ALA A 110 6.61 40.06 33.37
CA ALA A 110 7.71 39.92 32.41
C ALA A 110 9.10 40.37 32.90
N ARG A 111 10.18 39.94 32.19
CA ARG A 111 11.40 40.73 31.82
C ARG A 111 12.30 39.91 30.88
N GLN A 112 12.46 40.22 29.58
CA GLN A 112 13.27 41.23 28.87
C GLN A 112 14.80 41.05 28.84
N LYS A 113 15.35 41.23 27.61
CA LYS A 113 16.74 41.51 27.14
C LYS A 113 17.61 40.29 26.81
N GLN A 114 18.45 40.24 25.77
CA GLN A 114 18.86 41.16 24.69
C GLN A 114 19.80 40.37 23.73
N GLN A 115 19.76 40.68 22.41
CA GLN A 115 20.89 40.97 21.49
C GLN A 115 22.10 39.99 21.42
N GLU A 116 22.82 39.72 20.32
CA GLU A 116 23.05 40.38 19.02
C GLU A 116 23.92 39.44 18.15
N ALA A 117 23.90 39.66 16.82
CA ALA A 117 25.04 39.57 15.88
C ALA A 117 25.74 38.21 15.63
N GLU A 118 26.31 37.85 14.46
CA GLU A 118 26.42 38.42 13.12
C GLU A 118 27.10 37.36 12.20
N LYS A 119 26.80 37.42 10.89
CA LYS A 119 27.70 37.22 9.72
C LYS A 119 28.43 35.87 9.44
N ARG A 120 27.86 35.13 8.45
CA ARG A 120 28.42 34.63 7.15
C ARG A 120 29.90 34.96 6.78
N PRO A 121 30.53 34.38 5.71
CA PRO A 121 30.46 33.04 5.07
C PRO A 121 31.82 32.51 4.47
N LYS A 122 31.77 31.37 3.74
CA LYS A 122 32.54 30.96 2.50
C LYS A 122 33.86 30.12 2.56
N LYS A 123 33.81 29.03 1.75
CA LYS A 123 34.79 28.50 0.73
C LYS A 123 35.80 27.37 1.10
N ARG A 124 35.44 26.15 0.70
CA ARG A 124 35.97 25.33 -0.43
C ARG A 124 37.51 25.16 -0.61
N ALA A 125 38.00 23.92 -0.44
CA ALA A 125 38.96 23.16 -1.28
C ALA A 125 39.37 21.84 -0.55
N LYS A 126 39.78 20.71 -1.14
CA LYS A 126 39.61 20.01 -2.42
C LYS A 126 40.37 18.65 -2.26
N LYS A 127 39.73 17.52 -2.60
CA LYS A 127 40.26 16.22 -3.12
C LYS A 127 41.35 15.40 -2.38
N SER A 128 41.00 14.14 -2.12
CA SER A 128 41.72 12.90 -2.50
C SER A 128 40.75 11.71 -2.29
N GLU A 129 40.07 11.19 -3.31
CA GLU A 129 40.44 10.00 -4.11
C GLU A 129 40.94 8.82 -3.27
N ASP A 130 40.00 7.97 -2.80
CA ASP A 130 40.17 6.52 -2.79
C ASP A 130 38.81 5.79 -2.67
N ALA A 131 38.61 4.81 -3.56
CA ALA A 131 37.60 3.74 -3.62
C ALA A 131 36.09 4.06 -3.49
N PRO A 132 35.23 3.78 -4.50
CA PRO A 132 33.80 3.65 -4.28
C PRO A 132 33.54 2.25 -3.71
N HIS A 133 33.74 2.07 -2.41
CA HIS A 133 32.91 1.10 -1.70
C HIS A 133 31.51 1.72 -1.74
N ALA A 134 30.61 1.13 -2.53
CA ALA A 134 29.22 1.55 -2.58
C ALA A 134 28.63 1.42 -1.17
N SER A 135 28.74 2.47 -0.37
CA SER A 135 27.93 2.63 0.81
C SER A 135 26.52 2.79 0.29
N TRP A 136 25.76 1.70 0.35
CA TRP A 136 24.32 1.80 0.49
C TRP A 136 24.12 2.63 1.75
N ASP A 137 23.99 3.94 1.56
CA ASP A 137 23.59 4.86 2.62
C ASP A 137 22.17 4.45 2.95
N SER A 138 22.10 3.53 3.90
CA SER A 138 20.90 2.99 4.50
C SER A 138 20.14 4.17 5.07
N ASP A 139 19.15 4.64 4.31
CA ASP A 139 18.10 5.51 4.78
C ASP A 139 17.35 4.73 5.88
N GLN A 140 17.85 4.83 7.13
CA GLN A 140 17.27 4.25 8.34
C GLN A 140 15.98 4.98 8.70
N SER A 141 15.02 4.96 7.78
CA SER A 141 13.72 5.55 7.97
C SER A 141 12.76 4.45 8.39
N SER A 142 12.59 4.31 9.72
CA SER A 142 11.55 3.51 10.38
C SER A 142 11.12 2.27 9.59
N GLN A 143 12.06 1.36 9.35
CA GLN A 143 11.78 0.14 8.60
C GLN A 143 10.98 -0.77 9.54
N MET A 144 9.78 -1.13 9.10
CA MET A 144 9.03 -2.21 9.73
C MET A 144 9.91 -3.47 9.71
N GLU A 145 10.23 -3.99 10.89
CA GLU A 145 11.18 -5.09 11.03
C GLU A 145 10.40 -6.39 11.26
N PHE A 146 10.22 -7.16 10.19
CA PHE A 146 9.80 -8.55 10.30
C PHE A 146 10.86 -9.43 9.63
N GLU A 147 11.16 -10.55 10.25
CA GLU A 147 12.14 -11.49 9.71
C GLU A 147 11.44 -12.69 9.09
N LEU A 148 11.91 -13.08 7.91
CA LEU A 148 11.53 -14.37 7.33
C LEU A 148 12.19 -15.52 8.12
N PRO A 149 11.41 -16.56 8.51
CA PRO A 149 11.94 -17.79 9.08
C PRO A 149 13.00 -18.44 8.20
N LEU A 150 13.91 -19.19 8.84
CA LEU A 150 15.03 -19.85 8.17
C LEU A 150 14.55 -20.76 7.03
N ARG A 151 13.43 -21.47 7.21
CA ARG A 151 12.87 -22.37 6.21
C ARG A 151 12.51 -21.64 4.92
N LEU A 152 11.85 -20.48 5.02
CA LEU A 152 11.47 -19.67 3.86
C LEU A 152 12.70 -19.02 3.19
N LYS A 153 13.71 -18.64 3.97
CA LYS A 153 15.00 -18.16 3.44
C LYS A 153 15.74 -19.25 2.65
N GLN A 154 15.70 -20.51 3.11
CA GLN A 154 16.29 -21.64 2.39
C GLN A 154 15.58 -21.92 1.06
N ILE A 155 14.24 -21.80 1.04
CA ILE A 155 13.46 -21.92 -0.20
C ILE A 155 13.88 -20.84 -1.21
N LEU A 156 14.00 -19.58 -0.79
CA LEU A 156 14.49 -18.49 -1.64
C LEU A 156 15.90 -18.75 -2.18
N LEU A 157 16.79 -19.29 -1.34
CA LEU A 157 18.15 -19.62 -1.77
C LEU A 157 18.17 -20.75 -2.79
N GLY A 158 17.42 -21.84 -2.56
CA GLY A 158 17.33 -22.95 -3.50
C GLY A 158 16.75 -22.52 -4.86
N GLU A 159 15.78 -21.62 -4.83
CA GLU A 159 15.18 -21.05 -6.03
C GLU A 159 16.14 -20.17 -6.82
N TYR A 160 16.91 -19.32 -6.12
CA TYR A 160 18.01 -18.57 -6.72
C TYR A 160 19.03 -19.52 -7.39
N GLU A 161 19.43 -20.60 -6.71
CA GLU A 161 20.37 -21.56 -7.28
C GLU A 161 19.80 -22.27 -8.52
N SER A 162 18.52 -22.63 -8.53
CA SER A 162 17.84 -23.22 -9.68
C SER A 162 17.89 -22.32 -10.92
N ILE A 163 17.60 -21.03 -10.74
CA ILE A 163 17.60 -20.07 -11.86
C ILE A 163 19.02 -19.81 -12.35
N PHE A 164 19.96 -19.56 -11.44
CA PHE A 164 21.30 -19.10 -11.82
C PHE A 164 22.29 -20.23 -12.17
N ARG A 165 22.13 -21.44 -11.60
CA ARG A 165 23.06 -22.56 -11.84
C ARG A 165 22.51 -23.60 -12.82
N SER A 166 21.20 -23.81 -12.81
CA SER A 166 20.56 -24.87 -13.60
C SER A 166 19.83 -24.34 -14.84
N ASP A 167 19.85 -23.01 -15.07
CA ASP A 167 19.08 -22.33 -16.15
C ASP A 167 17.61 -22.77 -16.17
N HIS A 168 17.08 -23.13 -14.99
CA HIS A 168 15.75 -23.68 -14.83
C HIS A 168 14.79 -22.58 -14.39
N LEU A 169 14.13 -21.97 -15.38
CA LEU A 169 13.09 -20.98 -15.16
C LEU A 169 11.75 -21.65 -14.84
N PRO A 170 11.01 -21.16 -13.83
CA PRO A 170 9.71 -21.71 -13.51
C PRO A 170 8.73 -21.55 -14.67
N ALA A 171 7.97 -22.61 -14.97
CA ALA A 171 6.90 -22.55 -15.96
C ALA A 171 5.75 -21.64 -15.48
N LEU A 172 5.20 -20.83 -16.38
CA LEU A 172 4.02 -20.00 -16.14
C LEU A 172 2.80 -20.58 -16.88
N PRO A 173 1.59 -20.57 -16.30
CA PRO A 173 1.27 -20.09 -14.95
C PRO A 173 1.69 -21.09 -13.86
N GLN A 174 2.15 -20.59 -12.71
CA GLN A 174 2.49 -21.39 -11.53
C GLN A 174 1.23 -21.81 -10.76
N LYS A 175 1.26 -22.99 -10.14
CA LYS A 175 0.21 -23.47 -9.23
C LYS A 175 0.79 -24.01 -7.93
N PRO A 176 0.30 -23.61 -6.75
CA PRO A 176 -0.68 -22.53 -6.56
C PRO A 176 -0.11 -21.16 -6.96
N CYS A 177 -0.93 -20.29 -7.55
CA CYS A 177 -0.55 -18.91 -7.85
C CYS A 177 -0.68 -18.03 -6.59
N VAL A 178 -0.15 -16.80 -6.63
CA VAL A 178 -0.24 -15.87 -5.49
C VAL A 178 -1.69 -15.61 -5.10
N ALA A 179 -2.60 -15.44 -6.05
CA ALA A 179 -4.02 -15.28 -5.76
C ALA A 179 -4.61 -16.49 -5.02
N ASP A 180 -4.22 -17.72 -5.41
CA ASP A 180 -4.66 -18.95 -4.72
C ASP A 180 -4.12 -19.01 -3.29
N ILE A 181 -2.87 -18.60 -3.07
CA ILE A 181 -2.22 -18.60 -1.76
C ILE A 181 -2.88 -17.58 -0.83
N LEU A 182 -3.14 -16.36 -1.33
CA LEU A 182 -3.79 -15.30 -0.57
C LEU A 182 -5.24 -15.65 -0.23
N SER A 183 -5.97 -16.28 -1.16
CA SER A 183 -7.32 -16.78 -0.88
C SER A 183 -7.30 -17.83 0.24
N GLN A 184 -6.36 -18.79 0.18
CA GLN A 184 -6.22 -19.81 1.23
C GLN A 184 -5.88 -19.21 2.60
N TYR A 185 -5.09 -18.14 2.64
CA TYR A 185 -4.81 -17.43 3.89
C TYR A 185 -6.08 -16.83 4.51
N VAL A 186 -6.88 -16.12 3.70
CA VAL A 186 -8.15 -15.57 4.15
C VAL A 186 -9.11 -16.68 4.57
N ASP A 187 -9.24 -17.74 3.80
CA ASP A 187 -10.14 -18.85 4.12
C ASP A 187 -9.77 -19.57 5.43
N GLN A 188 -8.47 -19.68 5.73
CA GLN A 188 -7.98 -20.28 6.98
C GLN A 188 -8.27 -19.38 8.20
N SER A 189 -8.18 -18.06 8.05
CA SER A 189 -8.47 -17.12 9.14
C SER A 189 -9.97 -16.90 9.38
N ASN A 190 -10.81 -17.15 8.35
CA ASN A 190 -12.25 -16.86 8.34
C ASN A 190 -13.11 -17.74 9.28
N SER A 191 -12.50 -18.46 10.21
CA SER A 191 -13.24 -19.07 11.32
C SER A 191 -13.87 -18.03 12.27
N GLU A 192 -13.42 -16.76 12.24
CA GLU A 192 -13.96 -15.66 13.08
C GLU A 192 -14.44 -14.41 12.32
N GLY A 193 -14.48 -14.40 10.98
CA GLY A 193 -15.12 -13.31 10.20
C GLY A 193 -14.37 -11.96 10.25
N LEU A 194 -13.05 -11.97 10.15
CA LEU A 194 -12.22 -10.78 10.34
C LEU A 194 -11.87 -10.11 8.98
N ASP A 195 -12.29 -8.84 8.83
CA ASP A 195 -11.97 -7.98 7.68
C ASP A 195 -10.46 -7.72 7.51
N PHE A 196 -9.65 -8.03 8.53
CA PHE A 196 -8.25 -7.61 8.57
C PHE A 196 -7.34 -8.46 7.69
N GLU A 197 -7.49 -9.77 7.70
CA GLU A 197 -6.69 -10.69 6.90
C GLU A 197 -6.99 -10.49 5.42
N GLN A 198 -8.24 -10.18 5.10
CA GLN A 198 -8.65 -9.72 3.78
C GLN A 198 -7.95 -8.40 3.40
N GLU A 199 -7.91 -7.39 4.28
CA GLU A 199 -7.16 -6.15 4.05
C GLU A 199 -5.66 -6.41 3.80
N VAL A 200 -5.05 -7.33 4.55
CA VAL A 200 -3.64 -7.73 4.37
C VAL A 200 -3.45 -8.42 3.02
N ALA A 201 -4.33 -9.39 2.69
CA ALA A 201 -4.27 -10.14 1.44
C ALA A 201 -4.40 -9.22 0.22
N ASP A 202 -5.37 -8.32 0.23
CA ASP A 202 -5.60 -7.37 -0.89
C ASP A 202 -4.44 -6.38 -1.04
N GLY A 203 -3.88 -5.93 0.09
CA GLY A 203 -2.68 -5.12 0.10
C GLY A 203 -1.50 -5.86 -0.53
N LEU A 204 -1.23 -7.10 -0.10
CA LEU A 204 -0.16 -7.93 -0.65
C LEU A 204 -0.36 -8.19 -2.15
N GLN A 205 -1.59 -8.48 -2.59
CA GLN A 205 -1.90 -8.71 -4.00
C GLN A 205 -1.62 -7.47 -4.85
N MET A 206 -2.08 -6.29 -4.40
CA MET A 206 -1.82 -5.03 -5.10
C MET A 206 -0.31 -4.74 -5.16
N TYR A 207 0.40 -4.85 -4.04
CA TYR A 207 1.85 -4.67 -4.02
C TYR A 207 2.54 -5.65 -4.95
N PHE A 208 2.13 -6.91 -4.98
CA PHE A 208 2.67 -7.91 -5.88
C PHE A 208 2.48 -7.51 -7.34
N ASP A 209 1.25 -7.20 -7.74
CA ASP A 209 0.91 -6.88 -9.13
C ASP A 209 1.62 -5.63 -9.65
N LYS A 210 1.75 -4.61 -8.79
CA LYS A 210 2.42 -3.34 -9.15
C LYS A 210 3.95 -3.45 -9.09
N SER A 211 4.50 -4.33 -8.25
CA SER A 211 5.95 -4.39 -8.03
C SER A 211 6.66 -5.49 -8.82
N LEU A 212 5.95 -6.53 -9.30
CA LEU A 212 6.56 -7.70 -9.92
C LEU A 212 7.59 -7.34 -10.99
N GLN A 213 7.15 -6.62 -12.03
CA GLN A 213 7.97 -6.27 -13.20
C GLN A 213 9.13 -5.30 -12.86
N HIS A 214 9.03 -4.60 -11.73
CA HIS A 214 9.97 -3.54 -11.37
C HIS A 214 11.08 -4.03 -10.44
N VAL A 215 10.79 -4.96 -9.53
CA VAL A 215 11.71 -5.31 -8.44
C VAL A 215 11.76 -6.79 -8.05
N LEU A 216 10.83 -7.63 -8.51
CA LEU A 216 10.74 -9.02 -8.03
C LEU A 216 11.34 -10.05 -8.99
N LEU A 217 11.42 -9.75 -10.30
CA LEU A 217 11.93 -10.67 -11.32
C LEU A 217 13.44 -10.51 -11.52
N TYR A 218 14.16 -11.63 -11.59
CA TYR A 218 15.54 -11.68 -12.09
C TYR A 218 15.60 -11.37 -13.59
N GLN A 219 16.81 -11.12 -14.09
CA GLN A 219 17.00 -10.64 -15.46
C GLN A 219 16.51 -11.65 -16.51
N GLU A 220 16.70 -12.94 -16.23
CA GLU A 220 16.31 -14.08 -17.05
C GLU A 220 14.78 -14.22 -17.09
N GLU A 221 14.11 -14.08 -15.95
CA GLU A 221 12.64 -14.11 -15.83
C GLU A 221 11.99 -12.91 -16.51
N GLN A 222 12.61 -11.72 -16.45
CA GLN A 222 12.15 -10.54 -17.19
C GLN A 222 12.22 -10.76 -18.71
N ASN A 223 13.18 -11.56 -19.18
CA ASN A 223 13.26 -11.89 -20.60
C ASN A 223 12.16 -12.88 -20.99
N LEU A 224 11.85 -13.85 -20.12
CA LEU A 224 10.74 -14.79 -20.30
C LEU A 224 9.39 -14.06 -20.29
N SER A 225 9.15 -13.15 -19.33
CA SER A 225 7.88 -12.43 -19.21
C SER A 225 7.55 -11.58 -20.44
N LYS A 226 8.58 -11.03 -21.11
CA LYS A 226 8.43 -10.27 -22.37
C LYS A 226 8.13 -11.15 -23.58
N GLN A 227 8.50 -12.44 -23.54
CA GLN A 227 8.26 -13.38 -24.64
C GLN A 227 6.87 -14.03 -24.56
N ILE A 228 6.29 -14.11 -23.36
CA ILE A 228 4.97 -14.69 -23.15
C ILE A 228 3.90 -13.61 -23.34
N SER A 229 2.98 -13.84 -24.27
CA SER A 229 1.78 -13.01 -24.41
C SER A 229 0.70 -13.53 -23.47
N PHE A 230 0.37 -12.75 -22.45
CA PHE A 230 -0.81 -13.01 -21.62
C PHE A 230 -2.02 -12.27 -22.19
N PRO A 231 -3.26 -12.76 -21.95
CA PRO A 231 -4.46 -11.99 -22.25
C PRO A 231 -4.44 -10.62 -21.59
N ASP A 232 -4.98 -9.61 -22.28
CA ASP A 232 -5.10 -8.25 -21.73
C ASP A 232 -5.86 -8.28 -20.39
N GLY A 233 -5.29 -7.62 -19.38
CA GLY A 233 -5.87 -7.57 -18.03
C GLY A 233 -5.50 -8.74 -17.11
N THR A 234 -4.64 -9.67 -17.55
CA THR A 234 -4.16 -10.74 -16.66
C THR A 234 -3.29 -10.17 -15.54
N LEU A 235 -3.68 -10.41 -14.29
CA LEU A 235 -2.95 -9.94 -13.12
C LEU A 235 -1.72 -10.82 -12.85
N PRO A 236 -0.55 -10.26 -12.53
CA PRO A 236 0.63 -11.02 -12.14
C PRO A 236 0.37 -12.05 -11.03
N SER A 237 -0.46 -11.70 -10.05
CA SER A 237 -0.86 -12.55 -8.94
C SER A 237 -1.56 -13.85 -9.36
N SER A 238 -2.17 -13.87 -10.55
CA SER A 238 -2.81 -15.06 -11.13
C SER A 238 -1.85 -15.96 -11.92
N LEU A 239 -0.61 -15.51 -12.16
CA LEU A 239 0.36 -16.18 -13.02
C LEU A 239 1.58 -16.71 -12.26
N TYR A 240 2.06 -15.94 -11.30
CA TYR A 240 3.25 -16.26 -10.52
C TYR A 240 2.83 -16.89 -9.19
N GLY A 241 3.74 -17.63 -8.55
CA GLY A 241 3.48 -18.43 -7.35
C GLY A 241 4.28 -18.00 -6.13
N GLY A 242 4.37 -18.90 -5.15
CA GLY A 242 4.90 -18.61 -3.82
C GLY A 242 6.32 -18.02 -3.80
N ASN A 243 7.25 -18.50 -4.63
CA ASN A 243 8.64 -18.01 -4.61
C ASN A 243 8.72 -16.51 -4.89
N HIS A 244 7.95 -16.02 -5.85
CA HIS A 244 7.86 -14.60 -6.17
C HIS A 244 7.22 -13.80 -5.04
N LEU A 245 6.22 -14.39 -4.35
CA LEU A 245 5.59 -13.78 -3.18
C LEU A 245 6.57 -13.64 -2.01
N LEU A 246 7.45 -14.62 -1.78
CA LEU A 246 8.52 -14.50 -0.78
C LEU A 246 9.49 -13.36 -1.12
N ARG A 247 9.84 -13.19 -2.40
CA ARG A 247 10.67 -12.05 -2.83
C ARG A 247 10.00 -10.72 -2.53
N LEU A 248 8.67 -10.63 -2.68
CA LEU A 248 7.92 -9.44 -2.25
C LEU A 248 8.09 -9.19 -0.76
N LEU A 249 7.91 -10.21 0.10
CA LEU A 249 8.05 -10.07 1.55
C LEU A 249 9.44 -9.56 1.95
N VAL A 250 10.51 -10.02 1.29
CA VAL A 250 11.87 -9.48 1.50
C VAL A 250 11.97 -8.00 1.12
N LYS A 251 11.26 -7.59 0.07
CA LYS A 251 11.31 -6.22 -0.47
C LYS A 251 10.34 -5.24 0.18
N LEU A 252 9.29 -5.72 0.84
CA LEU A 252 8.25 -4.90 1.46
C LEU A 252 8.81 -3.81 2.40
N PRO A 253 9.75 -4.09 3.33
CA PRO A 253 10.30 -3.06 4.21
C PRO A 253 10.98 -1.90 3.46
N GLU A 254 11.50 -2.14 2.25
CA GLU A 254 12.11 -1.10 1.40
C GLU A 254 11.09 -0.29 0.59
N ILE A 255 9.89 -0.83 0.35
CA ILE A 255 8.90 -0.25 -0.56
C ILE A 255 7.63 0.24 0.13
N LEU A 256 7.41 -0.14 1.39
CA LEU A 256 6.28 0.29 2.20
C LEU A 256 6.47 1.71 2.75
N PRO A 257 5.49 2.62 2.61
CA PRO A 257 5.48 3.92 3.27
C PRO A 257 5.14 3.85 4.75
N THR A 258 5.98 3.22 5.55
CA THR A 258 5.76 3.17 7.00
C THR A 258 5.70 4.59 7.60
N GLN A 259 6.47 5.54 7.08
CA GLN A 259 6.54 6.93 7.57
C GLN A 259 5.21 7.69 7.54
N THR A 260 4.26 7.33 6.67
CA THR A 260 2.95 8.00 6.59
C THR A 260 1.93 7.41 7.57
N LEU A 261 2.25 6.28 8.20
CA LEU A 261 1.36 5.53 9.08
C LEU A 261 1.57 5.94 10.54
N SER A 262 0.49 5.90 11.32
CA SER A 262 0.59 6.02 12.79
C SER A 262 1.28 4.79 13.38
N ALA A 263 1.91 4.91 14.56
CA ALA A 263 2.56 3.78 15.24
C ALA A 263 1.62 2.57 15.42
N ALA A 264 0.38 2.81 15.87
CA ALA A 264 -0.61 1.74 16.02
C ALA A 264 -0.97 1.06 14.67
N SER A 265 -0.96 1.81 13.57
CA SER A 265 -1.18 1.25 12.22
C SER A 265 0.02 0.44 11.74
N GLN A 266 1.24 0.88 12.07
CA GLN A 266 2.46 0.14 11.78
C GLN A 266 2.48 -1.19 12.55
N ASP A 267 2.20 -1.17 13.85
CA ASP A 267 2.16 -2.37 14.70
C ASP A 267 1.13 -3.37 14.19
N ARG A 268 -0.07 -2.90 13.83
CA ARG A 268 -1.13 -3.75 13.27
C ARG A 268 -0.71 -4.38 11.94
N LEU A 269 -0.15 -3.58 11.02
CA LEU A 269 0.32 -4.10 9.74
C LEU A 269 1.47 -5.11 9.93
N GLN A 270 2.41 -4.85 10.83
CA GLN A 270 3.49 -5.77 11.15
C GLN A 270 2.94 -7.10 11.70
N ALA A 271 1.97 -7.05 12.61
CA ALA A 271 1.33 -8.26 13.14
C ALA A 271 0.67 -9.09 12.02
N GLY A 272 -0.06 -8.45 11.11
CA GLY A 272 -0.68 -9.14 9.97
C GLY A 272 0.34 -9.74 8.99
N LEU A 273 1.47 -9.07 8.75
CA LEU A 273 2.54 -9.63 7.91
C LEU A 273 3.25 -10.80 8.58
N VAL A 274 3.49 -10.72 9.89
CA VAL A 274 4.08 -11.83 10.66
C VAL A 274 3.15 -13.04 10.67
N ASP A 275 1.85 -12.83 10.89
CA ASP A 275 0.85 -13.91 10.83
C ASP A 275 0.82 -14.59 9.46
N PHE A 276 0.79 -13.79 8.38
CA PHE A 276 0.88 -14.31 7.02
C PHE A 276 2.17 -15.11 6.76
N ILE A 277 3.30 -14.66 7.29
CA ILE A 277 4.58 -15.38 7.18
C ILE A 277 4.53 -16.73 7.90
N VAL A 278 3.91 -16.79 9.07
CA VAL A 278 3.70 -18.05 9.80
C VAL A 278 2.81 -19.00 8.98
N PHE A 279 1.72 -18.49 8.41
CA PHE A 279 0.87 -19.26 7.50
C PHE A 279 1.64 -19.85 6.30
N LEU A 280 2.52 -19.07 5.67
CA LEU A 280 3.37 -19.55 4.59
C LEU A 280 4.35 -20.63 5.05
N GLU A 281 4.92 -20.48 6.25
CA GLU A 281 5.84 -21.46 6.81
C GLU A 281 5.14 -22.77 7.14
N ASP A 282 3.94 -22.74 7.73
CA ASP A 282 3.17 -23.94 8.07
C ASP A 282 2.76 -24.73 6.81
N ASN A 283 2.49 -24.02 5.71
CA ASN A 283 2.03 -24.60 4.45
C ASN A 283 3.12 -24.70 3.37
N ALA A 284 4.40 -24.54 3.73
CA ALA A 284 5.45 -24.34 2.74
C ALA A 284 5.62 -25.52 1.74
N SER A 285 5.34 -26.75 2.16
CA SER A 285 5.41 -27.93 1.27
C SER A 285 4.35 -27.91 0.16
N HIS A 286 3.25 -27.18 0.36
CA HIS A 286 2.18 -27.05 -0.62
C HIS A 286 2.38 -25.84 -1.54
N PHE A 287 2.99 -24.76 -1.02
CA PHE A 287 3.14 -23.49 -1.75
C PHE A 287 4.44 -23.38 -2.55
N PHE A 288 5.49 -24.06 -2.13
CA PHE A 288 6.81 -23.94 -2.75
C PHE A 288 7.22 -25.26 -3.36
N HIS A 289 7.62 -25.19 -4.62
CA HIS A 289 8.31 -26.29 -5.28
C HIS A 289 9.72 -26.31 -4.71
N VAL A 290 9.93 -27.17 -3.73
CA VAL A 290 11.28 -27.40 -3.22
C VAL A 290 12.00 -28.19 -4.31
N GLY A 291 13.03 -27.58 -4.91
CA GLY A 291 13.99 -28.27 -5.77
C GLY A 291 14.86 -29.24 -4.97
N MET A 292 14.23 -30.14 -4.21
CA MET A 292 14.88 -31.35 -3.73
C MET A 292 14.79 -32.33 -4.88
N ASP A 293 15.81 -32.29 -5.74
CA ASP A 293 16.19 -33.45 -6.52
C ASP A 293 16.43 -34.61 -5.52
N GLU A 294 15.62 -35.66 -5.61
CA GLU A 294 15.96 -37.01 -5.10
C GLU A 294 17.10 -37.62 -5.94
#